data_AF-A0AAD9PYX3-F1
#
_entry.id   AF-A0AAD9PYX3-F1
#
_cell.length_a   1.000
_cell.length_b   1.000
_cell.length_c   1.000
_cell.angle_alpha   90.00
_cell.angle_beta   90.00
_cell.angle_gamma   90.00
#
_symmetry.space_group_name_H-M   'P 1'
#
loop_
_entity.id
_entity.type
_entity.pdbx_description
1 polymer ?
#
loop_
_entity_poly.entity_id
_entity_poly.type
_entity_poly.pdbx_seq_one_letter_code
_entity_poly.pdbx_strand_id
1 'polypeptide(L)'
;MFKVKWLKNSRIYKCYGCRQNIRPKPQKGEAEVIPPPPWDFVLARLELRLIPNREGELRMSIKPEPVHYHPKLSCIHNAHGKKYYPAVEVTEDDKKVMDDVHLMHLRSELSV
;
A
#
# COMPACT_ATOMS: atom_id res chain seq x y z
N MET A 1 -5.24 -2.48 11.52
CA MET A 1 -6.16 -2.07 10.45
C MET A 1 -5.35 -1.36 9.38
N PHE A 2 -5.64 -1.64 8.11
CA PHE A 2 -5.07 -0.90 6.98
C PHE A 2 -5.86 0.38 6.77
N LYS A 3 -5.20 1.43 6.29
CA LYS A 3 -5.83 2.69 5.90
C LYS A 3 -5.60 2.92 4.41
N VAL A 4 -6.54 3.60 3.76
CA VAL A 4 -6.35 4.11 2.41
C VAL A 4 -5.28 5.20 2.43
N LYS A 5 -4.37 5.16 1.45
CA LYS A 5 -3.40 6.24 1.22
C LYS A 5 -3.31 6.55 -0.27
N TRP A 6 -3.77 7.73 -0.64
CA TRP A 6 -3.71 8.23 -2.01
C TRP A 6 -2.26 8.46 -2.46
N LEU A 7 -1.98 8.13 -3.72
CA LEU A 7 -0.64 8.22 -4.29
C LEU A 7 -0.23 9.66 -4.61
N LYS A 8 -1.19 10.53 -4.93
CA LYS A 8 -0.96 11.96 -5.21
C LYS A 8 -0.14 12.60 -4.08
N ASN A 9 0.94 13.28 -4.45
CA ASN A 9 1.89 13.93 -3.52
C ASN A 9 2.56 12.98 -2.50
N SER A 10 2.52 11.67 -2.72
CA SER A 10 3.15 10.69 -1.83
C SER A 10 4.57 10.34 -2.28
N ARG A 11 5.33 9.63 -1.44
CA ARG A 11 6.64 9.03 -1.82
C ARG A 11 6.56 7.51 -1.90
N ILE A 12 5.40 7.00 -2.30
CA ILE A 12 5.08 5.57 -2.34
C ILE A 12 5.34 5.04 -3.75
N TYR A 13 6.19 4.03 -3.87
CA TYR A 13 6.61 3.50 -5.18
C TYR A 13 6.66 1.98 -5.28
N LYS A 14 6.79 1.25 -4.16
CA LYS A 14 7.07 -0.20 -4.19
C LYS A 14 6.18 -0.97 -3.23
N CYS A 15 5.43 -1.95 -3.71
CA CYS A 15 4.58 -2.78 -2.87
C CYS A 15 5.42 -3.68 -1.96
N TYR A 16 5.09 -3.73 -0.67
CA TYR A 16 5.77 -4.62 0.28
C TYR A 16 5.38 -6.10 0.14
N GLY A 17 4.21 -6.36 -0.44
CA GLY A 17 3.68 -7.70 -0.70
C GLY A 17 4.31 -8.37 -1.91
N CYS A 18 4.03 -7.86 -3.11
CA CYS A 18 4.52 -8.44 -4.36
C CYS A 18 5.90 -7.94 -4.79
N ARG A 19 6.50 -6.97 -4.09
CA ARG A 19 7.80 -6.33 -4.42
C ARG A 19 7.86 -5.60 -5.76
N GLN A 20 6.77 -5.56 -6.53
CA GLN A 20 6.67 -4.78 -7.77
C GLN A 20 6.49 -3.28 -7.48
N ASN A 21 6.78 -2.47 -8.49
CA ASN A 21 6.54 -1.04 -8.44
C ASN A 21 5.03 -0.77 -8.52
N ILE A 22 4.54 0.08 -7.63
CA ILE A 22 3.16 0.63 -7.64
C ILE A 22 3.04 1.69 -8.73
N ARG A 23 4.09 2.51 -8.88
CA ARG A 23 4.22 3.54 -9.90
C ARG A 23 5.70 3.80 -10.15
N PRO A 24 6.08 4.31 -11.33
CA PRO A 24 7.46 4.71 -11.58
C PRO A 24 7.89 5.81 -10.60
N LYS A 25 9.16 5.79 -10.22
CA LYS A 25 9.75 6.89 -9.44
C LYS A 25 10.02 8.04 -10.42
N PRO A 26 9.55 9.26 -10.16
CA PRO A 26 9.78 10.39 -11.06
C PRO A 26 11.28 10.65 -11.20
N GLN A 27 11.76 10.85 -12.44
CA GLN A 27 13.12 11.34 -12.65
C GLN A 27 13.19 12.86 -12.43
N LYS A 28 14.40 13.41 -12.36
CA LYS A 28 14.59 14.84 -12.09
C LYS A 28 13.94 15.68 -13.21
N GLY A 29 12.94 16.48 -12.84
CA GLY A 29 12.21 17.35 -13.76
C GLY A 29 10.99 16.71 -14.42
N GLU A 30 10.68 15.44 -14.12
CA GLU A 30 9.48 14.77 -14.63
C GLU A 30 8.28 14.96 -13.70
N ALA A 31 7.08 14.91 -14.30
CA ALA A 31 5.82 14.98 -13.58
C ALA A 31 5.56 13.69 -12.77
N GLU A 32 4.79 13.83 -11.70
CA GLU A 32 4.31 12.67 -10.93
C GLU A 32 3.35 11.84 -11.79
N VAL A 33 3.62 10.54 -11.91
CA VAL A 33 2.73 9.59 -12.59
C VAL A 33 1.81 8.94 -11.55
N ILE A 34 0.51 9.19 -11.68
CA ILE A 34 -0.53 8.52 -10.90
C ILE A 34 -1.22 7.50 -11.80
N PRO A 35 -1.23 6.20 -11.43
CA PRO A 35 -2.04 5.21 -12.14
C PRO A 35 -3.52 5.63 -12.11
N PRO A 36 -4.34 5.24 -13.10
CA PRO A 36 -5.77 5.50 -13.04
C PRO A 36 -6.45 4.67 -11.92
N PRO A 37 -7.65 5.07 -11.46
CA PRO A 37 -8.51 4.24 -10.62
C PRO A 37 -8.63 2.79 -11.13
N PRO A 38 -8.64 1.78 -10.23
CA PRO A 38 -8.56 1.86 -8.76
C PRO A 38 -7.12 1.81 -8.22
N TRP A 39 -6.11 2.12 -9.04
CA TRP A 39 -4.68 1.93 -8.71
C TRP A 39 -3.97 3.21 -8.24
N ASP A 40 -4.72 4.29 -8.05
CA ASP A 40 -4.26 5.61 -7.61
C ASP A 40 -4.13 5.74 -6.07
N PHE A 41 -4.42 4.66 -5.33
CA PHE A 41 -4.20 4.55 -3.89
C PHE A 41 -3.54 3.22 -3.51
N VAL A 42 -3.12 3.14 -2.25
CA VAL A 42 -2.55 1.94 -1.64
C VAL A 42 -3.19 1.68 -0.28
N LEU A 43 -3.02 0.46 0.21
CA LEU A 43 -3.32 0.11 1.58
C LEU A 43 -2.07 0.29 2.42
N ALA A 44 -2.15 1.13 3.45
CA ALA A 44 -1.03 1.47 4.31
C ALA A 44 -1.27 1.03 5.76
N ARG A 45 -0.20 0.60 6.43
CA ARG A 45 -0.20 0.28 7.86
C ARG A 45 1.19 0.53 8.45
N LEU A 46 1.25 0.78 9.75
CA LEU A 46 2.50 0.76 10.50
C LEU A 46 2.82 -0.67 10.95
N GLU A 47 4.00 -1.18 10.59
CA GLU A 47 4.43 -2.55 10.89
C GLU A 47 5.89 -2.60 11.35
N LEU A 48 6.20 -3.51 12.26
CA LEU A 48 7.59 -3.89 12.53
C LEU A 48 8.09 -4.73 11.36
N ARG A 49 9.32 -4.49 10.93
CA ARG A 49 9.87 -5.15 9.74
C ARG A 49 11.34 -5.45 9.87
N LEU A 50 11.78 -6.47 9.14
CA LEU A 50 13.19 -6.73 8.93
C LEU A 50 13.80 -5.65 8.04
N ILE A 51 14.85 -5.01 8.54
CA ILE A 51 15.67 -4.02 7.85
C ILE A 51 17.14 -4.45 7.92
N PRO A 52 17.92 -4.27 6.83
CA PRO A 52 19.35 -4.54 6.89
C PRO A 52 20.03 -3.50 7.80
N ASN A 53 20.94 -3.96 8.67
CA ASN A 53 21.85 -3.10 9.40
C ASN A 53 23.02 -2.65 8.49
N ARG A 54 23.98 -1.89 9.03
CA ARG A 54 25.15 -1.42 8.27
C ARG A 54 26.03 -2.56 7.75
N GLU A 55 25.96 -3.74 8.36
CA GLU A 55 26.72 -4.94 8.03
C GLU A 55 25.93 -5.88 7.09
N GLY A 56 24.70 -5.51 6.71
CA GLY A 56 23.83 -6.29 5.84
C GLY A 56 22.98 -7.36 6.56
N GLU A 57 23.12 -7.51 7.87
CA GLU A 57 22.29 -8.42 8.67
C GLU A 57 20.87 -7.87 8.81
N LEU A 58 19.87 -8.74 8.65
CA LEU A 58 18.48 -8.37 8.87
C LEU A 58 18.17 -8.27 10.37
N ARG A 59 17.77 -7.07 10.82
CA ARG A 59 17.27 -6.83 12.18
C ARG A 59 15.85 -6.33 12.14
N MET A 60 15.06 -6.67 13.15
CA MET A 60 13.71 -6.11 13.30
C MET A 60 13.82 -4.60 13.58
N SER A 61 12.97 -3.80 12.96
CA SER A 61 12.87 -2.37 13.22
C SER A 61 12.47 -2.13 14.67
N ILE A 62 13.04 -1.08 15.29
CA ILE A 62 12.74 -0.72 16.70
C ILE A 62 11.36 -0.07 16.81
N LYS A 63 10.93 0.60 15.73
CA LYS A 63 9.64 1.28 15.65
C LYS A 63 8.85 0.75 14.44
N PRO A 64 7.51 0.75 14.52
CA PRO A 64 6.68 0.48 13.37
C PRO A 64 6.98 1.46 12.23
N GLU A 65 7.22 0.94 11.04
CA GLU A 65 7.46 1.72 9.83
C GLU A 65 6.23 1.68 8.91
N PRO A 66 5.97 2.74 8.11
CA PRO A 66 4.92 2.71 7.13
C PRO A 66 5.25 1.69 6.04
N VAL A 67 4.38 0.69 5.91
CA VAL A 67 4.36 -0.24 4.79
C VAL A 67 3.12 0.02 3.95
N HIS A 68 3.25 -0.27 2.65
CA HIS A 68 2.20 -0.05 1.68
C HIS A 68 2.09 -1.21 0.70
N TYR A 69 0.85 -1.54 0.36
CA TYR A 69 0.47 -2.65 -0.47
C TYR A 69 -0.43 -2.17 -1.61
N HIS A 70 -0.37 -2.82 -2.77
CA HIS A 70 -1.46 -2.66 -3.74
C HIS A 70 -2.78 -3.02 -3.06
N PRO A 71 -3.92 -2.47 -3.50
CA PRO A 71 -5.24 -2.79 -2.97
C PRO A 71 -5.72 -4.21 -3.36
N LYS A 72 -4.83 -5.20 -3.33
CA LYS A 72 -5.08 -6.61 -3.64
C LYS A 72 -4.85 -7.47 -2.41
N LEU A 73 -5.76 -8.42 -2.17
CA LEU A 73 -5.64 -9.39 -1.08
C LEU A 73 -4.36 -10.22 -1.21
N SER A 74 -4.01 -10.60 -2.44
CA SER A 74 -2.78 -11.33 -2.75
C SER A 74 -1.51 -10.60 -2.28
N CYS A 75 -1.47 -9.26 -2.35
CA CYS A 75 -0.32 -8.50 -1.87
C CYS A 75 -0.21 -8.55 -0.34
N ILE A 76 -1.33 -8.49 0.37
CA ILE A 76 -1.36 -8.63 1.82
C ILE A 76 -0.96 -10.05 2.22
N HIS A 77 -1.52 -11.07 1.57
CA HIS A 77 -1.20 -12.47 1.85
C HIS A 77 0.26 -12.84 1.56
N ASN A 78 0.88 -12.23 0.55
CA ASN A 78 2.30 -12.42 0.30
C ASN A 78 3.18 -11.93 1.47
N ALA A 79 2.72 -10.93 2.23
CA ALA A 79 3.45 -10.42 3.39
C ALA A 79 3.05 -11.09 4.72
N HIS A 80 1.78 -11.45 4.89
CA HIS A 80 1.24 -11.90 6.18
C HIS A 80 0.78 -13.36 6.21
N GLY A 81 0.81 -14.05 5.07
CA GLY A 81 0.30 -15.41 4.90
C GLY A 81 -1.18 -15.48 4.50
N LYS A 82 -1.57 -16.62 3.91
CA LYS A 82 -2.90 -16.83 3.31
C LYS A 82 -4.07 -16.81 4.30
N LYS A 83 -3.81 -17.07 5.59
CA LYS A 83 -4.82 -17.07 6.65
C LYS A 83 -5.03 -15.68 7.27
N TYR A 84 -4.34 -14.67 6.77
CA TYR A 84 -4.46 -13.32 7.28
C TYR A 84 -5.71 -12.64 6.68
N TYR A 85 -6.58 -12.12 7.55
CA TYR A 85 -7.79 -11.40 7.16
C TYR A 85 -7.58 -9.90 7.39
N PRO A 86 -7.36 -9.10 6.33
CA PRO A 86 -7.18 -7.67 6.48
C PRO A 86 -8.49 -6.96 6.78
N ALA A 87 -8.47 -6.09 7.79
CA ALA A 87 -9.47 -5.06 7.96
C ALA A 87 -8.96 -3.75 7.34
N VAL A 88 -9.80 -3.08 6.56
CA VAL A 88 -9.50 -1.80 5.91
C VAL A 88 -10.41 -0.72 6.48
N GLU A 89 -9.83 0.40 6.86
CA GLU A 89 -10.52 1.62 7.24
C GLU A 89 -10.58 2.55 6.03
N VAL A 90 -11.80 2.89 5.62
CA VAL A 90 -12.08 3.91 4.60
C VAL A 90 -12.78 5.07 5.32
N THR A 91 -12.10 6.20 5.42
CA THR A 91 -12.64 7.38 6.12
C THR A 91 -13.72 8.07 5.29
N GLU A 92 -14.52 8.95 5.92
CA GLU A 92 -15.51 9.75 5.18
C GLU A 92 -14.86 10.65 4.12
N ASP A 93 -13.63 11.12 4.34
CA ASP A 93 -12.91 11.91 3.35
C ASP A 93 -12.42 11.06 2.18
N ASP A 94 -12.01 9.81 2.43
CA ASP A 94 -11.69 8.86 1.35
C ASP A 94 -12.93 8.59 0.49
N LYS A 95 -14.09 8.37 1.12
CA LYS A 95 -15.37 8.11 0.41
C LYS A 95 -15.79 9.26 -0.49
N LYS A 96 -15.46 10.52 -0.17
CA LYS A 96 -15.77 11.68 -1.02
C LYS A 96 -14.94 11.71 -2.31
N VAL A 97 -13.77 11.07 -2.31
CA VAL A 97 -12.84 11.04 -3.44
C VAL A 97 -12.96 9.74 -4.23
N MET A 98 -13.32 8.64 -3.57
CA MET A 98 -13.54 7.35 -4.22
C MET A 98 -14.75 7.38 -5.15
N ASP A 99 -14.51 7.00 -6.41
CA ASP A 99 -15.57 6.61 -7.33
C ASP A 99 -16.02 5.15 -7.14
N ASP A 100 -17.02 4.74 -7.91
CA ASP A 100 -17.57 3.38 -7.89
C ASP A 100 -16.53 2.31 -8.24
N VAL A 101 -15.55 2.61 -9.08
CA VAL A 101 -14.48 1.67 -9.48
C VAL A 101 -13.60 1.34 -8.28
N HIS A 102 -13.26 2.32 -7.45
CA HIS A 102 -12.53 2.09 -6.20
C HIS A 102 -13.30 1.18 -5.24
N LEU A 103 -14.58 1.49 -5.03
CA LEU A 103 -15.44 0.77 -4.08
C LEU A 103 -15.69 -0.67 -4.55
N MET A 104 -15.98 -0.88 -5.84
CA MET A 104 -16.12 -2.21 -6.42
C MET A 104 -14.83 -3.02 -6.27
N HIS A 105 -13.67 -2.40 -6.48
CA HIS A 105 -12.39 -3.07 -6.31
C HIS A 105 -12.14 -3.50 -4.86
N LEU A 106 -12.34 -2.59 -3.90
CA LEU A 106 -12.17 -2.88 -2.47
C LEU A 106 -13.13 -3.96 -1.98
N ARG A 107 -14.39 -3.94 -2.43
CA ARG A 107 -15.38 -5.00 -2.16
C ARG A 107 -14.91 -6.35 -2.68
N SER A 108 -14.48 -6.40 -3.94
CA SER A 108 -14.05 -7.63 -4.60
C SER A 108 -12.80 -8.24 -3.97
N GLU A 109 -11.84 -7.42 -3.56
CA GLU A 109 -10.56 -7.92 -3.02
C GLU A 109 -10.61 -8.14 -1.50
N LEU A 110 -11.28 -7.27 -0.76
CA LEU A 110 -11.09 -7.14 0.70
C LEU A 110 -12.41 -7.22 1.48
N SER A 111 -13.54 -7.45 0.80
CA SER A 111 -14.87 -7.56 1.41
C SER A 111 -15.25 -6.34 2.26
N VAL A 112 -14.83 -5.15 1.82
CA VAL A 112 -15.12 -3.84 2.45
C VAL A 112 -16.53 -3.37 2.15
#